data_AF-A0A5B9MC47-F1
#
_entry.id   AF-A0A5B9MC47-F1
#
_cell.length_a   1.000
_cell.length_b   1.000
_cell.length_c   1.000
_cell.angle_alpha   90.00
_cell.angle_beta   90.00
_cell.angle_gamma   90.00
#
_symmetry.space_group_name_H-M   'P 1'
#
loop_
_entity.id
_entity.type
_entity.pdbx_description
1 polymer ?
#
loop_
_entity_poly.entity_id
_entity_poly.type
_entity_poly.pdbx_seq_one_letter_code
_entity_poly.pdbx_strand_id
1 'polypeptide(L)'
;MKLPPPSIRKLFREDFSGQSPIVVDRTKMLQESKHWQKLVAQIDGVHVTQHPGDKDSRSRTLCRFTIPEPNTAGQYWRSDELRLEYDSESRLTIHSYRFRESQHSAPVSDIDEIKTFVRHVLERYARRQAGAKKREKVRQFKSKAIIAQVKKLAKEEKFDFATSGDTVKLKLFVKLSKQDLMEISVPFKQFEKMLPKLRVTIQSLRELYAEGLRFKIMPVGRLPWDVTWIEHETL
;
A
#
# COMPACT_ATOMS: atom_id res chain seq x y z
N MET A 1 10.20 -1.03 8.32
CA MET A 1 8.83 -1.09 8.84
C MET A 1 7.90 -0.81 7.68
N LYS A 2 6.66 -1.33 7.69
CA LYS A 2 5.71 -1.17 6.58
C LYS A 2 5.05 0.22 6.50
N LEU A 3 5.46 1.14 7.38
CA LEU A 3 5.02 2.54 7.37
C LEU A 3 5.77 3.35 6.29
N PRO A 4 5.14 4.40 5.71
CA PRO A 4 5.83 5.31 4.81
C PRO A 4 7.01 6.03 5.51
N PRO A 5 8.12 6.34 4.80
CA PRO A 5 9.30 6.97 5.41
C PRO A 5 9.01 8.28 6.17
N PRO A 6 8.15 9.21 5.69
CA PRO A 6 7.79 10.39 6.47
C PRO A 6 7.11 10.07 7.80
N SER A 7 6.31 8.99 7.84
CA SER A 7 5.66 8.54 9.08
C SER A 7 6.68 7.98 10.06
N ILE A 8 7.66 7.21 9.58
CA ILE A 8 8.74 6.67 10.41
C ILE A 8 9.58 7.81 11.00
N ARG A 9 10.03 8.75 10.16
CA ARG A 9 10.78 9.94 10.60
C ARG A 9 10.04 10.72 11.69
N LYS A 10 8.72 10.89 11.52
CA LYS A 10 7.89 11.57 12.49
C LYS A 10 7.86 10.84 13.84
N LEU A 11 7.72 9.51 13.85
CA LEU A 11 7.76 8.72 15.10
C LEU A 11 9.11 8.84 15.80
N PHE A 12 10.22 8.73 15.06
CA PHE A 12 11.56 8.86 15.66
C PHE A 12 11.75 10.21 16.37
N ARG A 13 11.21 11.29 15.79
CA ARG A 13 11.27 12.63 16.39
C ARG A 13 10.33 12.81 17.58
N GLU A 14 9.19 12.11 17.59
CA GLU A 14 8.17 12.25 18.65
C GLU A 14 8.47 11.37 19.86
N ASP A 15 9.02 10.18 19.64
CA ASP A 15 9.10 9.13 20.65
C ASP A 15 10.48 9.02 21.32
N PHE A 16 11.50 9.67 20.79
CA PHE A 16 12.86 9.67 21.34
C PHE A 16 13.34 11.09 21.62
N SER A 17 13.53 11.41 22.90
CA SER A 17 13.88 12.75 23.37
C SER A 17 15.37 13.09 23.15
N GLY A 18 16.24 12.09 23.26
CA GLY A 18 17.69 12.23 23.20
C GLY A 18 18.33 13.06 24.31
N GLN A 19 17.60 13.39 25.38
CA GLN A 19 18.09 14.28 26.43
C GLN A 19 19.07 13.60 27.40
N SER A 20 18.97 12.28 27.59
CA SER A 20 19.88 11.53 28.47
C SER A 20 20.12 10.12 27.93
N PRO A 21 20.90 9.99 26.84
CA PRO A 21 21.09 8.71 26.17
C PRO A 21 21.75 7.68 27.11
N ILE A 22 21.26 6.45 27.08
CA ILE A 22 21.80 5.35 27.89
C ILE A 22 23.22 5.02 27.43
N VAL A 23 24.18 4.94 28.35
CA VAL A 23 25.56 4.55 28.05
C VAL A 23 25.68 3.03 28.15
N VAL A 24 26.26 2.42 27.11
CA VAL A 24 26.43 0.97 26.99
C VAL A 24 27.82 0.56 27.48
N ASP A 25 27.90 -0.43 28.38
CA ASP A 25 29.17 -0.98 28.85
C ASP A 25 29.80 -1.90 27.78
N ARG A 26 30.77 -1.33 27.05
CA ARG A 26 31.50 -2.02 25.98
C ARG A 26 32.40 -3.15 26.48
N THR A 27 32.72 -3.22 27.77
CA THR A 27 33.51 -4.33 28.31
C THR A 27 32.67 -5.60 28.47
N LYS A 28 31.34 -5.45 28.50
CA LYS A 28 30.35 -6.53 28.73
C LYS A 28 29.34 -6.66 27.59
N MET A 29 29.76 -6.43 26.35
CA MET A 29 28.90 -6.43 25.16
C MET A 29 27.95 -7.62 25.03
N LEU A 30 28.42 -8.84 25.37
CA LEU A 30 27.57 -10.03 25.31
C LEU A 30 26.44 -10.00 26.35
N GLN A 31 26.72 -9.46 27.54
CA GLN A 31 25.73 -9.32 28.61
C GLN A 31 24.73 -8.22 28.25
N GLU A 32 25.23 -7.07 27.75
CA GLU A 32 24.40 -5.97 27.23
C GLU A 32 23.46 -6.45 26.12
N SER A 33 23.99 -7.17 25.12
CA SER A 33 23.18 -7.72 24.03
C SER A 33 22.05 -8.63 24.54
N LYS A 34 22.36 -9.56 25.46
CA LYS A 34 21.35 -10.43 26.09
C LYS A 34 20.33 -9.65 26.92
N HIS A 35 20.79 -8.63 27.65
CA HIS A 35 19.94 -7.76 28.45
C HIS A 35 18.92 -7.02 27.57
N TRP A 36 19.38 -6.34 26.53
CA TRP A 36 18.53 -5.61 25.59
C TRP A 36 17.60 -6.52 24.79
N GLN A 37 18.07 -7.69 24.35
CA GLN A 37 17.21 -8.68 23.70
C GLN A 37 16.07 -9.13 24.63
N LYS A 38 16.37 -9.38 25.90
CA LYS A 38 15.35 -9.78 26.89
C LYS A 38 14.33 -8.66 27.14
N LEU A 39 14.80 -7.43 27.32
CA LEU A 39 13.91 -6.28 27.53
C LEU A 39 13.01 -6.02 26.33
N VAL A 40 13.58 -6.01 25.13
CA VAL A 40 12.83 -5.76 23.88
C VAL A 40 11.84 -6.90 23.60
N ALA A 41 12.20 -8.16 23.90
CA ALA A 41 11.30 -9.30 23.74
C ALA A 41 10.07 -9.25 24.65
N GLN A 42 10.12 -8.49 25.75
CA GLN A 42 8.98 -8.29 26.65
C GLN A 42 8.02 -7.20 26.17
N ILE A 43 8.34 -6.49 25.09
CA ILE A 43 7.46 -5.45 24.54
C ILE A 43 6.40 -6.10 23.65
N ASP A 44 5.14 -5.89 24.00
CA ASP A 44 4.02 -6.41 23.22
C ASP A 44 4.06 -5.95 21.75
N GLY A 45 3.90 -6.90 20.84
CA GLY A 45 3.91 -6.65 19.40
C GLY A 45 5.31 -6.49 18.79
N VAL A 46 6.38 -6.78 19.54
CA VAL A 46 7.75 -6.86 19.02
C VAL A 46 8.14 -8.32 18.75
N HIS A 47 8.80 -8.54 17.61
CA HIS A 47 9.49 -9.80 17.32
C HIS A 47 10.99 -9.56 17.26
N VAL A 48 11.73 -10.05 18.27
CA VAL A 48 13.20 -10.07 18.27
C VAL A 48 13.69 -11.06 17.24
N THR A 49 14.67 -10.66 16.44
CA THR A 49 15.25 -11.50 15.40
C THR A 49 16.66 -11.92 15.77
N GLN A 50 17.01 -13.16 15.43
CA GLN A 50 18.36 -13.67 15.59
C GLN A 50 19.05 -13.61 14.24
N HIS A 51 20.08 -12.79 14.11
CA HIS A 51 20.90 -12.76 12.92
C HIS A 51 22.30 -13.29 13.23
N PRO A 52 22.92 -14.12 12.36
CA PRO A 52 24.25 -14.69 12.63
C PRO A 52 25.32 -13.63 12.96
N GLY A 53 25.22 -12.47 12.33
CA GLY A 53 26.11 -11.32 12.57
C GLY A 53 25.95 -10.63 13.93
N ASP A 54 24.92 -10.96 14.74
CA ASP A 54 24.78 -10.44 16.11
C ASP A 54 25.80 -11.07 17.07
N LYS A 55 26.40 -12.20 16.68
CA LYS A 55 27.46 -12.87 17.43
C LYS A 55 28.86 -12.37 17.08
N ASP A 56 28.99 -11.51 16.06
CA ASP A 56 30.28 -10.93 15.66
C ASP A 56 30.67 -9.83 16.66
N SER A 57 31.83 -9.98 17.31
CA SER A 57 32.34 -9.01 18.28
C SER A 57 32.66 -7.64 17.68
N ARG A 58 32.72 -7.55 16.34
CA ARG A 58 32.87 -6.28 15.59
C ARG A 58 31.53 -5.59 15.33
N SER A 59 30.41 -6.28 15.54
CA SER A 59 29.07 -5.74 15.37
C SER A 59 28.75 -4.76 16.50
N ARG A 60 28.25 -3.57 16.14
CA ARG A 60 27.72 -2.62 17.11
C ARG A 60 26.29 -2.95 17.56
N THR A 61 25.65 -3.91 16.88
CA THR A 61 24.26 -4.25 17.13
C THR A 61 24.11 -5.07 18.41
N LEU A 62 23.32 -4.55 19.35
CA LEU A 62 22.95 -5.20 20.61
C LEU A 62 21.71 -6.08 20.44
N CYS A 63 20.71 -5.57 19.73
CA CYS A 63 19.43 -6.26 19.52
C CYS A 63 18.84 -5.89 18.16
N ARG A 64 18.31 -6.88 17.45
CA ARG A 64 17.52 -6.71 16.23
C ARG A 64 16.10 -7.11 16.48
N PHE A 65 15.15 -6.33 15.97
CA PHE A 65 13.75 -6.65 16.13
C PHE A 65 12.90 -6.05 15.02
N THR A 66 11.66 -6.50 14.94
CA THR A 66 10.65 -5.98 14.02
C THR A 66 9.37 -5.70 14.77
N ILE A 67 8.57 -4.79 14.22
CA ILE A 67 7.19 -4.54 14.68
C ILE A 67 6.27 -5.00 13.54
N PRO A 68 5.85 -6.28 13.54
CA PRO A 68 4.99 -6.82 12.48
C PRO A 68 3.65 -6.09 12.44
N GLU A 69 3.14 -5.88 11.23
CA GLU A 69 1.78 -5.37 11.05
C GLU A 69 0.77 -6.45 11.46
N PRO A 70 -0.13 -6.18 12.42
CA PRO A 70 -1.11 -7.16 12.89
C PRO A 70 -1.97 -7.68 11.74
N ASN A 71 -2.22 -9.00 11.72
CA ASN A 71 -3.03 -9.69 10.69
C ASN A 71 -2.43 -9.70 9.28
N THR A 72 -1.15 -9.39 9.11
CA THR A 72 -0.42 -9.73 7.87
C THR A 72 0.25 -11.09 8.05
N ALA A 73 0.23 -11.94 7.00
CA ALA A 73 1.09 -13.12 6.98
C ALA A 73 2.51 -12.63 7.23
N GLY A 74 3.11 -13.02 8.36
CA GLY A 74 4.28 -12.42 9.00
C GLY A 74 5.58 -12.57 8.22
N GLN A 75 5.59 -12.21 6.94
CA GLN A 75 6.78 -12.16 6.11
C GLN A 75 7.73 -11.15 6.72
N TYR A 76 8.83 -11.70 7.23
CA TYR A 76 9.98 -10.96 7.65
C TYR A 76 10.66 -10.33 6.44
N TRP A 77 10.74 -9.01 6.42
CA TRP A 77 11.56 -8.27 5.47
C TRP A 77 12.71 -7.63 6.23
N ARG A 78 13.95 -7.75 5.74
CA ARG A 78 15.09 -7.04 6.33
C ARG A 78 14.88 -5.52 6.37
N SER A 79 14.14 -4.97 5.42
CA SER A 79 13.70 -3.55 5.43
C SER A 79 12.75 -3.21 6.57
N ASP A 80 12.28 -4.21 7.31
CA ASP A 80 11.44 -4.05 8.50
C ASP A 80 12.19 -4.02 9.82
N GLU A 81 13.48 -4.27 9.78
CA GLU A 81 14.34 -4.40 10.95
C GLU A 81 14.64 -3.05 11.61
N LEU A 82 14.50 -3.05 12.93
CA LEU A 82 15.01 -2.05 13.85
C LEU A 82 16.23 -2.63 14.56
N ARG A 83 17.23 -1.79 14.77
CA ARG A 83 18.47 -2.17 15.43
C ARG A 83 18.72 -1.27 16.63
N LEU A 84 18.95 -1.88 17.77
CA LEU A 84 19.60 -1.20 18.88
C LEU A 84 21.11 -1.37 18.72
N GLU A 85 21.81 -0.26 18.64
CA GLU A 85 23.26 -0.19 18.46
C GLU A 85 23.84 0.85 19.41
N TYR A 86 25.15 0.84 19.61
CA TYR A 86 25.84 1.94 20.28
C TYR A 86 26.62 2.80 19.29
N ASP A 87 26.69 4.11 19.54
CA ASP A 87 27.44 5.05 18.72
C ASP A 87 28.92 5.12 19.11
N SER A 88 29.68 6.06 18.53
CA SER A 88 31.10 6.27 18.85
C SER A 88 31.37 6.69 20.29
N GLU A 89 30.38 7.28 20.96
CA GLU A 89 30.43 7.70 22.36
C GLU A 89 29.86 6.63 23.29
N SER A 90 29.59 5.42 22.78
CA SER A 90 28.98 4.31 23.51
C SER A 90 27.55 4.58 23.98
N ARG A 91 26.84 5.52 23.34
CA ARG A 91 25.43 5.80 23.65
C ARG A 91 24.52 4.88 22.87
N LEU A 92 23.46 4.39 23.51
CA LEU A 92 22.44 3.55 22.90
C LEU A 92 21.66 4.36 21.86
N THR A 93 21.51 3.78 20.67
CA THR A 93 20.83 4.37 19.53
C THR A 93 19.94 3.32 18.88
N ILE A 94 18.75 3.74 18.47
CA ILE A 94 17.85 2.93 17.65
C ILE A 94 17.97 3.35 16.19
N HIS A 95 18.01 2.38 15.29
CA HIS A 95 18.13 2.59 13.85
C HIS A 95 17.03 1.86 13.10
N SER A 96 16.41 2.51 12.12
CA SER A 96 15.58 1.82 11.12
C SER A 96 16.41 1.40 9.93
N TYR A 97 16.41 0.10 9.60
CA TYR A 97 17.12 -0.38 8.42
C TYR A 97 16.36 -0.05 7.13
N ARG A 98 16.96 0.76 6.26
CA ARG A 98 16.63 0.83 4.84
C ARG A 98 17.89 0.77 4.01
N PHE A 99 17.94 -0.18 3.09
CA PHE A 99 19.01 -0.26 2.11
C PHE A 99 18.91 0.95 1.17
N ARG A 100 19.98 1.75 1.07
CA ARG A 100 20.14 2.91 0.16
C ARG A 100 19.34 4.20 0.46
N GLU A 101 18.53 4.26 1.51
CA GLU A 101 17.83 5.49 1.93
C GLU A 101 18.29 5.96 3.33
N SER A 102 18.04 7.24 3.64
CA SER A 102 18.37 7.85 4.92
C SER A 102 17.92 6.96 6.08
N GLN A 103 18.87 6.39 6.81
CA GLN A 103 18.60 5.68 8.06
C GLN A 103 17.98 6.68 9.03
N HIS A 104 16.83 6.35 9.60
CA HIS A 104 16.32 7.08 10.75
C HIS A 104 17.03 6.52 11.98
N SER A 105 17.71 7.40 12.70
CA SER A 105 18.38 7.08 13.96
C SER A 105 17.96 8.06 15.04
N ALA A 106 17.89 7.57 16.27
CA ALA A 106 17.69 8.41 17.45
C ALA A 106 18.43 7.80 18.65
N PRO A 107 19.02 8.63 19.53
CA PRO A 107 19.48 8.17 20.83
C PRO A 107 18.30 7.68 21.68
N VAL A 108 18.53 6.63 22.48
CA VAL A 108 17.55 6.07 23.39
C VAL A 108 17.94 6.45 24.81
N SER A 109 17.04 7.13 25.51
CA SER A 109 17.22 7.59 26.88
C SER A 109 16.54 6.67 27.90
N ASP A 110 15.50 5.95 27.47
CA ASP A 110 14.75 5.02 28.32
C ASP A 110 14.19 3.85 27.47
N ILE A 111 14.07 2.66 28.07
CA ILE A 111 13.31 1.55 27.49
C ILE A 111 11.84 1.92 27.25
N ASP A 112 11.27 2.80 28.06
CA ASP A 112 9.88 3.26 27.91
C ASP A 112 9.67 4.13 26.64
N GLU A 113 10.72 4.77 26.12
CA GLU A 113 10.69 5.41 24.78
C GLU A 113 10.46 4.35 23.69
N ILE A 114 11.13 3.20 23.77
CA ILE A 114 10.96 2.09 22.83
C ILE A 114 9.54 1.51 22.93
N LYS A 115 9.01 1.30 24.14
CA LYS A 115 7.63 0.82 24.34
C LYS A 115 6.62 1.79 23.73
N THR A 116 6.79 3.09 23.98
CA THR A 116 5.94 4.15 23.43
C THR A 116 5.99 4.17 21.91
N PHE A 117 7.19 4.10 21.33
CA PHE A 117 7.40 3.98 19.90
C PHE A 117 6.68 2.77 19.30
N VAL A 118 6.81 1.59 19.89
CA VAL A 118 6.12 0.37 19.42
C VAL A 118 4.60 0.55 19.45
N ARG A 119 4.05 1.07 20.56
CA ARG A 119 2.62 1.37 20.68
C ARG A 119 2.15 2.29 19.56
N HIS A 120 2.85 3.40 19.32
CA HIS A 120 2.48 4.35 18.26
C HIS A 120 2.60 3.76 16.85
N VAL A 121 3.58 2.87 16.60
CA VAL A 121 3.67 2.12 15.34
C VAL A 121 2.44 1.23 15.16
N LEU A 122 2.07 0.45 16.17
CA LEU A 122 0.91 -0.44 16.13
C LEU A 122 -0.41 0.34 15.95
N GLU A 123 -0.57 1.48 16.62
CA GLU A 123 -1.71 2.36 16.41
C GLU A 123 -1.81 2.86 14.97
N ARG A 124 -0.68 3.23 14.35
CA ARG A 124 -0.67 3.68 12.95
C ARG A 124 -1.02 2.54 11.99
N TYR A 125 -0.58 1.31 12.27
CA TYR A 125 -1.03 0.14 11.53
C TYR A 125 -2.54 -0.07 11.68
N ALA A 126 -3.08 -0.01 12.89
CA ALA A 126 -4.51 -0.16 13.16
C ALA A 126 -5.35 0.90 12.43
N ARG A 127 -4.94 2.18 12.47
CA ARG A 127 -5.59 3.28 11.75
C ARG A 127 -5.56 3.07 10.24
N ARG A 128 -4.43 2.62 9.69
CA ARG A 128 -4.29 2.32 8.25
C ARG A 128 -5.22 1.18 7.83
N GLN A 129 -5.28 0.11 8.62
CA GLN A 129 -6.14 -1.04 8.35
C GLN A 129 -7.62 -0.65 8.44
N ALA A 130 -8.03 0.09 9.46
CA ALA A 130 -9.39 0.61 9.59
C ALA A 130 -9.76 1.50 8.40
N GLY A 131 -8.86 2.38 7.97
CA GLY A 131 -9.03 3.20 6.78
C GLY A 131 -9.18 2.38 5.49
N ALA A 132 -8.39 1.31 5.34
CA ALA A 132 -8.50 0.40 4.20
C ALA A 132 -9.85 -0.33 4.19
N LYS A 133 -10.27 -0.90 5.31
CA LYS A 133 -11.59 -1.56 5.47
C LYS A 133 -12.74 -0.60 5.17
N LYS A 134 -12.67 0.66 5.64
CA LYS A 134 -13.67 1.68 5.34
C LYS A 134 -13.75 1.97 3.84
N ARG A 135 -12.60 2.18 3.18
CA ARG A 135 -12.55 2.41 1.72
C ARG A 135 -13.10 1.22 0.93
N GLU A 136 -12.77 0.01 1.34
CA GLU A 136 -13.29 -1.20 0.72
C GLU A 136 -14.81 -1.31 0.86
N LYS A 137 -15.37 -1.07 2.04
CA LYS A 137 -16.83 -1.05 2.25
C LYS A 137 -17.50 -0.03 1.34
N VAL A 138 -17.00 1.21 1.32
CA VAL A 138 -17.53 2.28 0.45
C VAL A 138 -17.46 1.86 -1.02
N ARG A 139 -16.37 1.24 -1.46
CA ARG A 139 -16.24 0.69 -2.82
C ARG A 139 -17.28 -0.38 -3.10
N GLN A 140 -17.45 -1.35 -2.22
CA GLN A 140 -18.46 -2.42 -2.39
C GLN A 140 -19.87 -1.85 -2.50
N PHE A 141 -20.23 -0.86 -1.68
CA PHE A 141 -21.52 -0.17 -1.79
C PHE A 141 -21.68 0.53 -3.14
N LYS A 142 -20.66 1.27 -3.59
CA LYS A 142 -20.69 1.92 -4.92
C LYS A 142 -20.83 0.90 -6.04
N SER A 143 -20.03 -0.16 -6.04
CA SER A 143 -20.13 -1.24 -7.03
C SER A 143 -21.51 -1.88 -7.06
N LYS A 144 -22.11 -2.17 -5.89
CA LYS A 144 -23.47 -2.72 -5.82
C LYS A 144 -24.52 -1.77 -6.39
N ALA A 145 -24.44 -0.47 -6.06
CA ALA A 145 -25.35 0.54 -6.59
C ALA A 145 -25.25 0.64 -8.12
N ILE A 146 -24.01 0.63 -8.66
CA ILE A 146 -23.76 0.61 -10.09
C ILE A 146 -24.38 -0.62 -10.74
N ILE A 147 -24.06 -1.80 -10.23
CA ILE A 147 -24.53 -3.07 -10.79
C ILE A 147 -26.05 -3.12 -10.77
N ALA A 148 -26.71 -2.62 -9.72
CA ALA A 148 -28.18 -2.55 -9.66
C ALA A 148 -28.75 -1.67 -10.79
N GLN A 149 -28.16 -0.51 -11.06
CA GLN A 149 -28.57 0.36 -12.15
C GLN A 149 -28.33 -0.27 -13.52
N VAL A 150 -27.16 -0.91 -13.72
CA VAL A 150 -26.88 -1.64 -14.96
C VAL A 150 -27.85 -2.81 -15.14
N LYS A 151 -28.21 -3.55 -14.09
CA LYS A 151 -29.24 -4.61 -14.15
C LYS A 151 -30.59 -4.07 -14.61
N LYS A 152 -31.00 -2.92 -14.06
CA LYS A 152 -32.25 -2.25 -14.48
C LYS A 152 -32.19 -1.89 -15.97
N LEU A 153 -31.10 -1.27 -16.40
CA LEU A 153 -30.86 -0.89 -17.78
C LEU A 153 -30.86 -2.12 -18.71
N ALA A 154 -30.17 -3.19 -18.33
CA ALA A 154 -30.09 -4.43 -19.10
C ALA A 154 -31.45 -5.11 -19.28
N LYS A 155 -32.31 -5.03 -18.26
CA LYS A 155 -33.68 -5.55 -18.33
C LYS A 155 -34.55 -4.72 -19.28
N GLU A 156 -34.43 -3.40 -19.22
CA GLU A 156 -35.19 -2.46 -20.08
C GLU A 156 -34.75 -2.59 -21.55
N GLU A 157 -33.44 -2.61 -21.79
CA GLU A 157 -32.84 -2.57 -23.14
C GLU A 157 -32.52 -3.95 -23.73
N LYS A 158 -32.83 -5.03 -22.99
CA LYS A 158 -32.63 -6.44 -23.38
C LYS A 158 -31.20 -6.70 -23.89
N PHE A 159 -30.21 -6.52 -23.02
CA PHE A 159 -28.83 -6.93 -23.29
C PHE A 159 -28.22 -7.76 -22.16
N ASP A 160 -27.24 -8.59 -22.52
CA ASP A 160 -26.43 -9.34 -21.57
C ASP A 160 -25.18 -8.53 -21.20
N PHE A 161 -24.76 -8.64 -19.94
CA PHE A 161 -23.55 -7.96 -19.47
C PHE A 161 -22.81 -8.75 -18.41
N ALA A 162 -21.53 -8.43 -18.24
CA ALA A 162 -20.70 -8.84 -17.12
C ALA A 162 -19.99 -7.62 -16.53
N THR A 163 -19.50 -7.72 -15.29
CA THR A 163 -18.75 -6.63 -14.66
C THR A 163 -17.51 -7.14 -13.96
N SER A 164 -16.43 -6.36 -14.02
CA SER A 164 -15.25 -6.51 -13.18
C SER A 164 -14.92 -5.16 -12.56
N GLY A 165 -14.20 -5.11 -11.45
CA GLY A 165 -13.90 -3.83 -10.77
C GLY A 165 -12.50 -3.81 -10.19
N ASP A 166 -11.89 -2.63 -10.21
CA ASP A 166 -10.62 -2.37 -9.52
C ASP A 166 -10.83 -1.37 -8.37
N THR A 167 -9.78 -0.67 -7.95
CA THR A 167 -9.83 0.31 -6.86
C THR A 167 -10.41 1.67 -7.28
N VAL A 168 -10.50 1.97 -8.58
CA VAL A 168 -10.83 3.29 -9.14
C VAL A 168 -12.06 3.26 -10.05
N LYS A 169 -12.30 2.16 -10.75
CA LYS A 169 -13.35 2.03 -11.75
C LYS A 169 -14.04 0.66 -11.74
N LEU A 170 -15.24 0.64 -12.28
CA LEU A 170 -15.93 -0.57 -12.70
C LEU A 170 -15.76 -0.74 -14.21
N LYS A 171 -15.37 -1.93 -14.65
CA LYS A 171 -15.44 -2.36 -16.04
C LYS A 171 -16.79 -3.02 -16.30
N LEU A 172 -17.55 -2.48 -17.23
CA LEU A 172 -18.79 -3.05 -17.74
C LEU A 172 -18.49 -3.71 -19.09
N PHE A 173 -18.80 -4.99 -19.22
CA PHE A 173 -18.70 -5.72 -20.48
C PHE A 173 -20.11 -5.94 -21.00
N VAL A 174 -20.47 -5.36 -22.14
CA VAL A 174 -21.78 -5.55 -22.78
C VAL A 174 -21.62 -6.47 -23.98
N LYS A 175 -22.44 -7.52 -24.05
CA LYS A 175 -22.40 -8.50 -25.13
C LYS A 175 -23.04 -7.91 -26.39
N LEU A 176 -22.33 -8.00 -27.51
CA LEU A 176 -22.79 -7.56 -28.84
C LEU A 176 -23.22 -8.76 -29.69
N SER A 177 -22.47 -9.86 -29.63
CA SER A 177 -22.74 -11.09 -30.37
C SER A 177 -22.35 -12.32 -29.52
N LYS A 178 -22.35 -13.52 -30.10
CA LYS A 178 -21.80 -14.71 -29.43
C LYS A 178 -20.28 -14.63 -29.22
N GLN A 179 -19.58 -13.85 -30.05
CA GLN A 179 -18.12 -13.76 -30.08
C GLN A 179 -17.61 -12.38 -29.67
N ASP A 180 -18.47 -11.36 -29.66
CA ASP A 180 -18.08 -9.98 -29.44
C ASP A 180 -18.72 -9.35 -28.19
N LEU A 181 -17.93 -8.53 -27.51
CA LEU A 181 -18.34 -7.71 -26.40
C LEU A 181 -17.66 -6.34 -26.49
N MET A 182 -18.28 -5.32 -25.88
CA MET A 182 -17.65 -4.02 -25.65
C MET A 182 -17.28 -3.86 -24.17
N GLU A 183 -16.10 -3.32 -23.88
CA GLU A 183 -15.69 -2.93 -22.53
C GLU A 183 -15.88 -1.42 -22.35
N ILE A 184 -16.66 -1.03 -21.33
CA ILE A 184 -16.84 0.35 -20.89
C ILE A 184 -16.23 0.49 -19.49
N SER A 185 -15.20 1.31 -19.36
CA SER A 185 -14.59 1.66 -18.07
C SER A 185 -15.32 2.84 -17.44
N VAL A 186 -15.94 2.65 -16.27
CA VAL A 186 -16.70 3.68 -15.55
C VAL A 186 -16.06 4.03 -14.21
N PRO A 187 -15.49 5.24 -14.04
CA PRO A 187 -14.91 5.67 -12.77
C PRO A 187 -15.96 5.79 -11.65
N PHE A 188 -15.67 5.27 -10.46
CA PHE A 188 -16.62 5.31 -9.32
C PHE A 188 -17.02 6.73 -8.90
N LYS A 189 -16.18 7.74 -9.17
CA LYS A 189 -16.45 9.14 -8.82
C LYS A 189 -17.43 9.82 -9.77
N GLN A 190 -17.57 9.33 -11.00
CA GLN A 190 -18.35 9.99 -12.05
C GLN A 190 -19.59 9.21 -12.44
N PHE A 191 -19.84 8.07 -11.80
CA PHE A 191 -20.89 7.13 -12.21
C PHE A 191 -22.27 7.77 -12.31
N GLU A 192 -22.72 8.51 -11.29
CA GLU A 192 -24.04 9.14 -11.29
C GLU A 192 -24.22 10.11 -12.47
N LYS A 193 -23.18 10.86 -12.80
CA LYS A 193 -23.19 11.78 -13.96
C LYS A 193 -23.13 11.04 -15.30
N MET A 194 -22.50 9.87 -15.34
CA MET A 194 -22.35 9.07 -16.55
C MET A 194 -23.55 8.18 -16.86
N LEU A 195 -24.39 7.86 -15.87
CA LEU A 195 -25.52 6.94 -16.01
C LEU A 195 -26.43 7.24 -17.22
N PRO A 196 -26.95 8.46 -17.42
CA PRO A 196 -27.81 8.75 -18.56
C PRO A 196 -27.07 8.58 -19.89
N LYS A 197 -25.79 8.98 -19.92
CA LYS A 197 -24.93 8.86 -21.11
C LYS A 197 -24.66 7.40 -21.43
N LEU A 198 -24.49 6.56 -20.40
CA LEU A 198 -24.20 5.13 -20.55
C LEU A 198 -25.34 4.40 -21.27
N ARG A 199 -26.60 4.72 -20.96
CA ARG A 199 -27.77 4.16 -21.67
C ARG A 199 -27.66 4.46 -23.17
N VAL A 200 -27.55 5.73 -23.51
CA VAL A 200 -27.49 6.19 -24.91
C VAL A 200 -26.30 5.56 -25.62
N THR A 201 -25.12 5.53 -24.99
CA THR A 201 -23.93 4.91 -25.57
C THR A 201 -24.11 3.42 -25.86
N ILE A 202 -24.72 2.66 -24.95
CA ILE A 202 -24.95 1.22 -25.16
C ILE A 202 -25.93 0.98 -26.31
N GLN A 203 -27.00 1.77 -26.39
CA GLN A 203 -27.96 1.68 -27.49
C GLN A 203 -27.30 1.97 -28.83
N SER A 204 -26.65 3.13 -28.97
CA SER A 204 -26.02 3.53 -30.22
C SER A 204 -24.92 2.56 -30.66
N LEU A 205 -24.08 2.07 -29.73
CA LEU A 205 -23.04 1.11 -30.10
C LEU A 205 -23.61 -0.24 -30.55
N ARG A 206 -24.74 -0.68 -29.99
CA ARG A 206 -25.41 -1.91 -30.44
C ARG A 206 -26.06 -1.73 -31.81
N GLU A 207 -26.72 -0.60 -32.04
CA GLU A 207 -27.33 -0.26 -33.33
C GLU A 207 -26.27 -0.19 -34.43
N LEU A 208 -25.21 0.59 -34.24
CA LEU A 208 -24.12 0.69 -35.20
C LEU A 208 -23.44 -0.67 -35.45
N TYR A 209 -23.28 -1.49 -34.40
CA TYR A 209 -22.76 -2.84 -34.57
C TYR A 209 -23.69 -3.74 -35.40
N ALA A 210 -25.00 -3.62 -35.22
CA ALA A 210 -26.01 -4.34 -36.01
C ALA A 210 -26.00 -3.91 -37.49
N GLU A 211 -25.71 -2.64 -37.77
CA GLU A 211 -25.52 -2.10 -39.13
C GLU A 211 -24.20 -2.52 -39.80
N GLY A 212 -23.35 -3.26 -39.09
CA GLY A 212 -22.09 -3.79 -39.63
C GLY A 212 -20.85 -3.01 -39.25
N LEU A 213 -20.98 -1.91 -38.49
CA LEU A 213 -19.82 -1.18 -37.99
C LEU A 213 -19.08 -1.99 -36.93
N ARG A 214 -17.75 -1.95 -36.96
CA ARG A 214 -16.87 -2.64 -36.02
C ARG A 214 -15.92 -1.63 -35.40
N PHE A 215 -15.83 -1.66 -34.08
CA PHE A 215 -15.06 -0.69 -33.32
C PHE A 215 -13.83 -1.34 -32.71
N LYS A 216 -12.69 -0.66 -32.82
CA LYS A 216 -11.46 -1.03 -32.12
C LYS A 216 -10.81 0.24 -31.57
N ILE A 217 -10.63 0.30 -30.26
CA ILE A 217 -9.93 1.42 -29.62
C ILE A 217 -8.43 1.09 -29.60
N MET A 218 -7.62 1.96 -30.18
CA MET A 218 -6.16 1.81 -30.23
C MET A 218 -5.46 3.10 -29.74
N PRO A 219 -4.31 2.99 -29.04
CA PRO A 219 -3.48 4.15 -28.75
C PRO A 219 -2.93 4.76 -30.05
N VAL A 220 -2.94 6.09 -30.15
CA VAL A 220 -2.48 6.84 -31.33
C VAL A 220 -1.02 6.48 -31.71
N GLY A 221 -0.14 6.26 -30.73
CA GLY A 221 1.25 5.87 -30.99
C GLY A 221 1.46 4.45 -31.52
N ARG A 222 0.40 3.70 -31.82
CA ARG A 222 0.43 2.35 -32.40
C ARG A 222 -0.33 2.26 -33.72
N LEU A 223 -0.36 3.35 -34.47
CA LEU A 223 -0.93 3.33 -35.81
C LEU A 223 -0.05 2.50 -36.76
N PRO A 224 -0.67 1.87 -37.76
CA PRO A 224 0.06 1.35 -38.91
C PRO A 224 0.91 2.46 -39.55
N TRP A 225 2.08 2.08 -40.07
CA TRP A 225 3.06 3.01 -40.64
C TRP A 225 2.56 3.68 -41.94
N ASP A 226 1.51 3.13 -42.55
CA ASP A 226 0.89 3.56 -43.81
C ASP A 226 -0.36 4.43 -43.63
N VAL A 227 -0.71 4.80 -42.39
CA VAL A 227 -1.87 5.65 -42.10
C VAL A 227 -1.45 7.12 -41.97
N THR A 228 -2.00 7.96 -42.85
CA THR A 228 -1.84 9.42 -42.79
C THR A 228 -3.01 10.04 -42.03
N TRP A 229 -2.70 10.89 -41.05
CA TRP A 229 -3.71 11.72 -40.40
C TRP A 229 -4.15 12.85 -41.33
N ILE A 230 -5.45 13.02 -41.48
CA ILE A 230 -6.03 14.23 -42.07
C ILE A 230 -6.51 15.10 -40.91
N GLU A 231 -5.87 16.25 -40.73
CA GLU A 231 -6.25 17.17 -39.67
C GLU A 231 -7.45 17.99 -40.11
N HIS A 232 -8.43 18.18 -39.23
CA HIS A 232 -9.63 18.95 -39.56
C HIS A 232 -9.35 20.41 -39.93
N GLU A 233 -8.22 20.97 -39.48
CA GLU A 233 -7.76 22.32 -39.86
C GLU A 233 -7.22 22.38 -41.30
N THR A 234 -6.91 21.21 -41.88
CA THR A 234 -6.42 21.07 -43.25
C THR A 234 -7.52 20.68 -44.25
N LEU A 235 -8.77 20.58 -43.78
CA LEU A 235 -9.97 20.30 -44.60
C LEU A 235 -10.62 21.59 -45.11
#